data_AF-A0A941CRT9-F1
#
_entry.id   AF-A0A941CRT9-F1
#
_cell.length_a   1.000
_cell.length_b   1.000
_cell.length_c   1.000
_cell.angle_alpha   90.00
_cell.angle_beta   90.00
_cell.angle_gamma   90.00
#
_symmetry.space_group_name_H-M   'P 1'
#
loop_
_entity.id
_entity.type
_entity.pdbx_description
1 polymer ?
#
loop_
_entity_poly.entity_id
_entity_poly.type
_entity_poly.pdbx_seq_one_letter_code
_entity_poly.pdbx_strand_id
1 'polypeptide(L)'
;MNSILSHEKEELIRVIFMPISNRLQEETGSSLVEVEEHGHLFVSFITALGNIRVRCSGKRFIIQEFNLELRDTTMDYFLLRLCLFLRRNEGNIISILRDPRTATLVDFVESRYPDSVFTSLGEKSYLELKVSRFIARIAERAQVNQS
;
A
#
# COMPACT_ATOMS: atom_id res chain seq x y z
N MET A 1 -11.00 23.03 15.70
CA MET A 1 -9.87 22.08 15.69
C MET A 1 -9.93 21.20 14.43
N ASN A 2 -9.88 21.79 13.22
CA ASN A 2 -10.04 21.07 11.94
C ASN A 2 -8.84 21.23 10.97
N SER A 3 -7.83 22.04 11.29
CA SER A 3 -6.78 22.39 10.31
C SER A 3 -5.68 21.34 10.15
N ILE A 4 -5.31 20.63 11.24
CA ILE A 4 -4.21 19.65 11.22
C ILE A 4 -4.60 18.39 10.43
N LEU A 5 -5.82 17.89 10.65
CA LEU A 5 -6.37 16.73 9.92
C LEU A 5 -6.54 17.03 8.42
N SER A 6 -6.95 18.25 8.07
CA SER A 6 -7.05 18.69 6.67
C SER A 6 -5.69 18.70 5.98
N HIS A 7 -4.65 19.21 6.66
CA HIS A 7 -3.31 19.29 6.09
C HIS A 7 -2.67 17.91 5.91
N GLU A 8 -2.83 16.99 6.88
CA GLU A 8 -2.32 15.62 6.76
C GLU A 8 -3.00 14.85 5.62
N LYS A 9 -4.30 15.04 5.44
CA LYS A 9 -5.09 14.46 4.34
C LYS A 9 -4.63 14.98 2.98
N GLU A 10 -4.40 16.29 2.84
CA GLU A 10 -3.88 16.88 1.60
C GLU A 10 -2.46 16.40 1.28
N GLU A 11 -1.58 16.27 2.28
CA GLU A 11 -0.23 15.74 2.08
C GLU A 11 -0.28 14.26 1.65
N LEU A 12 -1.12 13.44 2.26
CA LEU A 12 -1.35 12.06 1.86
C LEU A 12 -1.81 11.95 0.40
N ILE A 13 -2.80 12.77 0.01
CA ILE A 13 -3.28 12.83 -1.37
C ILE A 13 -2.14 13.19 -2.32
N ARG A 14 -1.45 14.30 -2.07
CA ARG A 14 -0.42 14.82 -2.98
C ARG A 14 0.82 13.93 -3.07
N VAL A 15 1.29 13.40 -1.94
CA VAL A 15 2.59 12.73 -1.84
C VAL A 15 2.48 11.23 -2.08
N ILE A 16 1.34 10.62 -1.75
CA ILE A 16 1.15 9.17 -1.78
C ILE A 16 0.10 8.77 -2.81
N PHE A 17 -1.14 9.26 -2.66
CA PHE A 17 -2.25 8.72 -3.44
C PHE A 17 -2.20 9.16 -4.90
N MET A 18 -1.92 10.42 -5.21
CA MET A 18 -1.79 10.88 -6.61
C MET A 18 -0.64 10.19 -7.35
N PRO A 19 0.59 10.05 -6.78
CA PRO A 19 1.64 9.29 -7.44
C PRO A 19 1.33 7.81 -7.64
N ILE A 20 0.55 7.19 -6.74
CA ILE A 20 0.05 5.82 -6.93
C ILE A 20 -0.98 5.80 -8.07
N SER A 21 -1.94 6.72 -8.06
CA SER A 21 -3.00 6.80 -9.07
C SER A 21 -2.44 7.01 -10.48
N ASN A 22 -1.46 7.89 -10.65
CA ASN A 22 -0.80 8.09 -11.95
C ASN A 22 -0.14 6.79 -12.45
N ARG A 23 0.56 6.08 -11.56
CA ARG A 23 1.20 4.79 -11.92
C ARG A 23 0.16 3.72 -12.27
N LEU A 24 -0.96 3.68 -11.56
CA LEU A 24 -2.07 2.80 -11.88
C LEU A 24 -2.67 3.18 -13.24
N GLN A 25 -2.93 4.47 -13.50
CA GLN A 25 -3.45 4.94 -14.77
C GLN A 25 -2.56 4.55 -15.97
N GLU A 26 -1.24 4.64 -15.84
CA GLU A 26 -0.29 4.19 -16.86
C GLU A 26 -0.45 2.71 -17.23
N GLU A 27 -0.88 1.88 -16.28
CA GLU A 27 -0.96 0.43 -16.43
C GLU A 27 -2.36 -0.09 -16.73
N THR A 28 -3.38 0.49 -16.09
CA THR A 28 -4.78 0.08 -16.18
C THR A 28 -5.60 0.97 -17.13
N GLY A 29 -4.99 2.00 -17.72
CA GLY A 29 -5.60 2.97 -18.62
C GLY A 29 -6.42 4.06 -17.93
N SER A 30 -6.95 3.80 -16.73
CA SER A 30 -7.65 4.77 -15.90
C SER A 30 -7.42 4.52 -14.41
N SER A 31 -7.40 5.60 -13.62
CA SER A 31 -7.39 5.53 -12.16
C SER A 31 -8.11 6.76 -11.59
N LEU A 32 -9.00 6.52 -10.62
CA LEU A 32 -9.67 7.54 -9.82
C LEU A 32 -9.33 7.29 -8.34
N VAL A 33 -9.03 8.37 -7.61
CA VAL A 33 -8.83 8.32 -6.16
C VAL A 33 -10.10 8.82 -5.47
N GLU A 34 -10.68 7.97 -4.63
CA GLU A 34 -11.77 8.35 -3.74
C GLU A 34 -11.28 8.30 -2.28
N VAL A 35 -11.66 9.32 -1.50
CA VAL A 35 -11.24 9.47 -0.11
C VAL A 35 -12.48 9.61 0.78
N GLU A 36 -12.73 8.61 1.63
CA GLU A 36 -13.85 8.58 2.56
C GLU A 36 -13.36 8.74 4.01
N GLU A 37 -14.14 9.44 4.84
CA GLU A 37 -13.82 9.63 6.26
C GLU A 37 -15.02 9.26 7.12
N HIS A 38 -14.94 8.08 7.74
CA HIS A 38 -16.00 7.51 8.59
C HIS A 38 -15.40 7.02 9.91
N GLY A 39 -14.90 7.94 10.74
CA GLY A 39 -14.11 7.63 11.95
C GLY A 39 -12.69 7.10 11.67
N HIS A 40 -12.44 6.67 10.43
CA HIS A 40 -11.14 6.34 9.85
C HIS A 40 -11.05 6.89 8.44
N LEU A 41 -9.82 7.13 7.96
CA LEU A 41 -9.57 7.52 6.58
C LEU A 41 -9.49 6.26 5.71
N PHE A 42 -10.31 6.21 4.67
CA PHE A 42 -10.25 5.19 3.64
C PHE A 42 -9.88 5.84 2.32
N VAL A 43 -9.00 5.17 1.59
CA VAL A 43 -8.66 5.50 0.22
C VAL A 43 -8.98 4.33 -0.69
N SER A 44 -9.69 4.63 -1.76
CA SER A 44 -9.99 3.71 -2.84
C SER A 44 -9.32 4.19 -4.11
N PHE A 45 -8.57 3.31 -4.76
CA PHE A 45 -8.11 3.49 -6.14
C PHE A 45 -9.02 2.67 -7.04
N ILE A 46 -9.85 3.35 -7.83
CA ILE A 46 -10.80 2.71 -8.75
C ILE A 46 -10.19 2.78 -10.14
N THR A 47 -10.04 1.64 -10.81
CA THR A 47 -9.50 1.55 -12.16
C THR A 47 -10.49 0.84 -13.08
N ALA A 48 -10.21 0.84 -14.39
CA ALA A 48 -11.00 0.05 -15.35
C ALA A 48 -10.93 -1.48 -15.10
N LEU A 49 -9.90 -1.96 -14.39
CA LEU A 49 -9.63 -3.38 -14.20
C LEU A 49 -10.02 -3.89 -12.80
N GLY A 50 -10.43 -3.00 -11.89
CA GLY A 50 -10.76 -3.36 -10.52
C GLY A 50 -10.44 -2.23 -9.54
N ASN A 51 -10.17 -2.59 -8.28
CA ASN A 51 -9.96 -1.60 -7.24
C ASN A 51 -8.93 -2.03 -6.18
N ILE A 52 -8.40 -1.04 -5.48
CA ILE A 52 -7.61 -1.21 -4.26
C ILE A 52 -8.25 -0.35 -3.17
N ARG A 53 -8.50 -0.92 -1.99
CA ARG A 53 -9.01 -0.17 -0.82
C ARG A 53 -8.05 -0.27 0.34
N VAL A 54 -7.67 0.88 0.87
CA VAL A 54 -6.72 1.02 1.98
C VAL A 54 -7.37 1.83 3.10
N ARG A 55 -7.43 1.24 4.29
CA ARG A 55 -7.71 1.98 5.52
C ARG A 55 -6.39 2.55 6.03
N CYS A 56 -6.30 3.85 6.23
CA CYS A 56 -5.07 4.52 6.62
C CYS A 56 -5.26 5.53 7.75
N SER A 57 -4.13 5.87 8.36
CA SER A 57 -3.92 6.92 9.36
C SER A 57 -2.44 7.30 9.29
N GLY A 58 -2.01 8.38 9.96
CA GLY A 58 -0.61 8.81 9.96
C GLY A 58 0.40 7.71 10.31
N LYS A 59 0.03 6.71 11.13
CA LYS A 59 0.95 5.65 11.60
C LYS A 59 0.58 4.23 11.16
N ARG A 60 -0.56 4.01 10.50
CA ARG A 60 -1.05 2.66 10.19
C ARG A 60 -1.77 2.60 8.86
N PHE A 61 -1.40 1.62 8.04
CA PHE A 61 -2.03 1.30 6.76
C PHE A 61 -2.46 -0.16 6.77
N ILE A 62 -3.70 -0.40 6.32
CA ILE A 62 -4.28 -1.73 6.18
C ILE A 62 -4.89 -1.82 4.79
N ILE A 63 -4.34 -2.71 3.97
CA ILE A 63 -4.88 -3.03 2.64
C ILE A 63 -6.01 -4.03 2.86
N GLN A 64 -7.23 -3.63 2.52
CA GLN A 64 -8.45 -4.41 2.72
C GLN A 64 -8.93 -5.07 1.44
N GLU A 65 -8.64 -4.46 0.30
CA GLU A 65 -9.02 -4.97 -1.02
C GLU A 65 -7.87 -4.67 -2.00
N PHE A 66 -7.54 -5.63 -2.84
CA PHE A 66 -6.56 -5.53 -3.92
C PHE A 66 -7.02 -6.43 -5.07
N ASN A 67 -8.11 -6.03 -5.71
CA ASN A 67 -8.77 -6.79 -6.78
C ASN A 67 -8.19 -6.40 -8.14
N LEU A 68 -6.87 -6.46 -8.29
CA LEU A 68 -6.16 -6.09 -9.51
C LEU A 68 -5.01 -7.06 -9.76
N GLU A 69 -4.84 -7.47 -11.02
CA GLU A 69 -3.59 -8.05 -11.50
C GLU A 69 -2.72 -6.92 -12.06
N LEU A 70 -1.62 -6.65 -11.37
CA LEU A 70 -0.66 -5.62 -11.76
C LEU A 70 0.71 -6.29 -12.01
N ARG A 71 1.57 -5.61 -12.75
CA ARG A 71 2.98 -5.98 -12.90
C ARG A 71 3.69 -5.86 -11.56
N ASP A 72 4.65 -6.75 -11.32
CA ASP A 72 5.50 -6.75 -10.12
C ASP A 72 6.08 -5.36 -9.80
N THR A 73 6.53 -4.62 -10.82
CA THR A 73 7.11 -3.27 -10.65
C THR A 73 6.10 -2.23 -10.16
N THR A 74 4.82 -2.40 -10.47
CA THR A 74 3.74 -1.52 -10.00
C THR A 74 3.29 -1.93 -8.60
N MET A 75 3.25 -3.23 -8.29
CA MET A 75 3.02 -3.71 -6.93
C MET A 75 4.14 -3.27 -5.97
N ASP A 76 5.41 -3.38 -6.40
CA ASP A 76 6.57 -2.87 -5.67
C ASP A 76 6.46 -1.37 -5.41
N TYR A 77 6.15 -0.59 -6.45
CA TYR A 77 5.99 0.85 -6.35
C TYR A 77 4.87 1.24 -5.37
N PHE A 78 3.73 0.57 -5.46
CA PHE A 78 2.58 0.78 -4.56
C PHE A 78 2.99 0.57 -3.10
N LEU A 79 3.51 -0.61 -2.77
CA LEU A 79 3.92 -0.94 -1.40
C LEU A 79 5.05 -0.04 -0.89
N LEU A 80 6.00 0.31 -1.76
CA LEU A 80 7.13 1.18 -1.41
C LEU A 80 6.66 2.58 -1.02
N ARG A 81 5.71 3.16 -1.76
CA ARG A 81 5.13 4.47 -1.44
C ARG A 81 4.50 4.47 -0.06
N LEU A 82 3.71 3.44 0.26
CA LEU A 82 3.11 3.29 1.59
C LEU A 82 4.19 3.13 2.68
N CYS A 83 5.20 2.30 2.42
CA CYS A 83 6.30 2.06 3.36
C CYS A 83 7.12 3.32 3.65
N LEU A 84 7.43 4.13 2.63
CA LEU A 84 8.19 5.36 2.80
C LEU A 84 7.43 6.38 3.64
N PHE A 85 6.10 6.49 3.43
CA PHE A 85 5.25 7.34 4.26
C PHE A 85 5.25 6.86 5.72
N LEU A 86 4.99 5.57 5.94
CA LEU A 86 4.99 5.01 7.28
C LEU A 86 6.33 5.19 7.99
N ARG A 87 7.45 4.94 7.31
CA ARG A 87 8.79 5.15 7.87
C ARG A 87 9.00 6.59 8.34
N ARG A 88 8.57 7.59 7.56
CA ARG A 88 8.66 9.01 7.94
C ARG A 88 7.80 9.35 9.17
N ASN A 89 6.73 8.59 9.39
CA ASN A 89 5.80 8.78 10.50
C ASN A 89 5.94 7.72 11.61
N GLU A 90 7.11 7.05 11.69
CA GLU A 90 7.43 6.03 12.70
C GLU A 90 6.51 4.79 12.68
N GLY A 91 5.76 4.59 11.60
CA GLY A 91 5.02 3.38 11.34
C GLY A 91 5.93 2.27 10.82
N ASN A 92 5.78 1.06 11.37
CA ASN A 92 6.72 -0.04 11.12
C ASN A 92 6.09 -1.20 10.34
N ILE A 93 4.78 -1.19 10.15
CA ILE A 93 4.02 -2.33 9.62
C ILE A 93 2.95 -1.84 8.64
N ILE A 94 2.85 -2.51 7.48
CA ILE A 94 1.66 -2.51 6.63
C ILE A 94 0.94 -3.84 6.85
N SER A 95 -0.34 -3.80 7.15
CA SER A 95 -1.16 -5.01 7.24
C SER A 95 -1.89 -5.24 5.92
N ILE A 96 -1.91 -6.47 5.43
CA ILE A 96 -2.73 -6.91 4.31
C ILE A 96 -3.72 -7.92 4.88
N LEU A 97 -5.02 -7.64 4.77
CA LEU A 97 -6.05 -8.59 5.18
C LEU A 97 -5.87 -9.87 4.37
N ARG A 98 -5.84 -11.06 4.98
CA ARG A 98 -5.82 -12.33 4.23
C ARG A 98 -7.26 -12.71 3.88
N ASP A 99 -7.69 -12.35 2.68
CA ASP A 99 -8.96 -12.77 2.10
C ASP A 99 -8.85 -12.91 0.57
N PRO A 100 -9.83 -13.51 -0.12
CA PRO A 100 -9.75 -13.73 -1.57
C PRO A 100 -9.51 -12.46 -2.40
N ARG A 101 -9.96 -11.30 -1.93
CA ARG A 101 -9.81 -9.99 -2.60
C ARG A 101 -8.41 -9.41 -2.50
N THR A 102 -7.53 -10.02 -1.72
CA THR A 102 -6.13 -9.60 -1.57
C THR A 102 -5.16 -10.73 -1.92
N ALA A 103 -5.66 -11.89 -2.37
CA ALA A 103 -4.86 -13.09 -2.62
C ALA A 103 -3.68 -12.80 -3.56
N THR A 104 -3.91 -12.10 -4.67
CA THR A 104 -2.87 -11.71 -5.62
C THR A 104 -1.72 -10.93 -4.95
N LEU A 105 -2.05 -9.98 -4.07
CA LEU A 105 -1.04 -9.20 -3.35
C LEU A 105 -0.33 -10.04 -2.29
N VAL A 106 -1.06 -10.89 -1.56
CA VAL A 106 -0.50 -11.80 -0.56
C VAL A 106 0.52 -12.74 -1.21
N ASP A 107 0.13 -13.40 -2.31
CA ASP A 107 0.99 -14.33 -3.05
C ASP A 107 2.23 -13.61 -3.61
N PHE A 108 2.05 -12.40 -4.14
CA PHE A 108 3.16 -11.57 -4.58
C PHE A 108 4.16 -11.27 -3.44
N VAL A 109 3.67 -10.82 -2.29
CA VAL A 109 4.55 -10.45 -1.17
C VAL A 109 5.23 -11.68 -0.57
N GLU A 110 4.53 -12.79 -0.39
CA GLU A 110 5.10 -14.02 0.18
C GLU A 110 6.14 -14.65 -0.75
N SER A 111 5.94 -14.59 -2.07
CA SER A 111 6.90 -15.14 -3.05
C SER A 111 8.14 -14.26 -3.23
N ARG A 112 7.98 -12.93 -3.21
CA ARG A 112 9.08 -11.99 -3.49
C ARG A 112 9.81 -11.50 -2.24
N TYR A 113 9.13 -11.45 -1.09
CA TYR A 113 9.62 -10.83 0.14
C TYR A 113 9.38 -11.67 1.42
N PRO A 114 9.64 -12.99 1.42
CA PRO A 114 9.31 -13.86 2.54
C PRO A 114 9.93 -13.41 3.88
N ASP A 115 11.16 -12.89 3.86
CA ASP A 115 11.85 -12.43 5.08
C ASP A 115 11.32 -11.12 5.67
N SER A 116 10.50 -10.41 4.89
CA SER A 116 9.92 -9.12 5.27
C SER A 116 8.54 -9.27 5.91
N VAL A 117 7.97 -10.47 5.90
CA VAL A 117 6.61 -10.71 6.39
C VAL A 117 6.53 -11.57 7.64
N PHE A 118 5.41 -11.46 8.32
CA PHE A 118 4.95 -12.39 9.35
C PHE A 118 3.42 -12.39 9.36
N THR A 119 2.81 -13.42 9.96
CA THR A 119 1.35 -13.50 10.08
C THR A 119 0.91 -13.05 11.45
N SER A 120 -0.09 -12.18 11.52
CA SER A 120 -0.79 -11.84 12.76
C SER A 120 -2.14 -12.56 12.78
N LEU A 121 -2.38 -13.32 13.85
CA LEU A 121 -3.58 -14.12 14.03
C LEU A 121 -4.45 -13.48 15.11
N GLY A 122 -5.63 -13.01 14.71
CA GLY A 122 -6.70 -12.52 15.59
C GLY A 122 -8.05 -12.90 15.01
N GLU A 123 -9.10 -12.13 15.33
CA GLU A 123 -10.44 -12.31 14.72
C GLU A 123 -10.39 -12.24 13.18
N LYS A 124 -9.44 -11.47 12.65
CA LYS A 124 -9.07 -11.46 11.23
C LYS A 124 -7.59 -11.81 11.10
N SER A 125 -7.27 -12.58 10.05
CA SER A 125 -5.89 -12.94 9.72
C SER A 125 -5.28 -11.88 8.82
N TYR A 126 -4.08 -11.41 9.17
CA TYR A 126 -3.33 -10.42 8.39
C TYR A 126 -1.94 -10.96 8.02
N LEU A 127 -1.51 -10.68 6.80
CA LEU A 127 -0.11 -10.70 6.42
C LEU A 127 0.48 -9.34 6.80
N GLU A 128 1.47 -9.31 7.67
CA GLU A 128 2.11 -8.10 8.17
C GLU A 128 3.46 -7.92 7.50
N LEU A 129 3.62 -6.83 6.75
CA LEU A 129 4.85 -6.46 6.06
C LEU A 129 5.67 -5.48 6.90
N LYS A 130 6.88 -5.87 7.28
CA LYS A 130 7.84 -5.02 8.02
C LYS A 130 8.42 -3.95 7.10
N VAL A 131 8.06 -2.69 7.35
CA VAL A 131 8.41 -1.53 6.53
C VAL A 131 9.92 -1.42 6.29
N SER A 132 10.74 -1.51 7.34
CA SER A 132 12.19 -1.35 7.22
C SER A 132 12.85 -2.45 6.38
N ARG A 133 12.43 -3.70 6.57
CA ARG A 133 12.94 -4.86 5.82
C ARG A 133 12.54 -4.78 4.35
N PHE A 134 11.28 -4.45 4.07
CA PHE A 134 10.80 -4.31 2.71
C PHE A 134 11.56 -3.23 1.93
N ILE A 135 11.76 -2.05 2.53
CA ILE A 135 12.53 -0.95 1.92
C ILE A 135 13.97 -1.39 1.61
N ALA A 136 14.63 -2.08 2.56
CA ALA A 136 15.99 -2.57 2.35
C ALA A 136 16.07 -3.58 1.19
N ARG A 137 15.13 -4.54 1.13
CA ARG A 137 15.09 -5.54 0.05
C ARG A 137 14.85 -4.93 -1.33
N ILE A 138 13.96 -3.94 -1.44
CA ILE A 138 13.77 -3.23 -2.72
C ILE A 138 15.06 -2.50 -3.14
N ALA A 139 15.75 -1.84 -2.20
CA ALA A 139 16.99 -1.13 -2.49
C ALA A 139 18.10 -2.09 -2.97
N GLU A 140 18.25 -3.25 -2.34
CA GLU A 140 19.17 -4.31 -2.77
C GLU A 140 18.87 -4.77 -4.19
N ARG A 141 17.60 -5.05 -4.52
CA ARG A 141 17.18 -5.47 -5.87
C ARG A 141 17.46 -4.40 -6.93
N ALA A 142 17.30 -3.12 -6.58
CA ALA A 142 17.60 -2.02 -7.49
C ALA A 142 19.10 -1.90 -7.82
N GLN A 143 19.98 -2.23 -6.87
CA GLN A 143 21.44 -2.23 -7.08
C GLN A 143 21.90 -3.40 -7.96
N VAL A 144 21.32 -4.59 -7.76
CA VAL A 144 21.64 -5.78 -8.58
C VAL A 144 21.27 -5.54 -10.05
N ASN A 145 20.14 -4.89 -10.34
CA ASN A 145 19.72 -4.62 -11.73
C ASN A 145 20.55 -3.54 -12.45
N GLN A 146 21.47 -2.86 -11.76
CA GLN A 146 22.39 -1.86 -12.33
C GLN A 146 23.82 -2.39 -12.47
N SER A 147 24.07 -3.62 -12.01
CA SER A 147 25.37 -4.30 -12.04
C SER A 147 25.42 -5.33 -13.18
#